data_AF-A0A3S5JMY5-F1
#
_entry.id   AF-A0A3S5JMY5-F1
#
_cell.length_a   1.000
_cell.length_b   1.000
_cell.length_c   1.000
_cell.angle_alpha   90.00
_cell.angle_beta   90.00
_cell.angle_gamma   90.00
#
_symmetry.space_group_name_H-M   'P 1'
#
loop_
_entity.id
_entity.type
_entity.pdbx_description
1 polymer ?
#
loop_
_entity_poly.entity_id
_entity_poly.type
_entity_poly.pdbx_seq_one_letter_code
_entity_poly.pdbx_strand_id
1 'polypeptide(L)'
;MTYPTISHLIESLTGLFIPLPIQTFGFFIVAAFVVGHFFIKKEFLRLEKLKLFKQITLTNSKSLFLIAIEYIINCFFSFFLGYKLPYIINNYNTFAESPHTIILSSDGNIIFGIIISLATLIFMFKKNKDESNNEKKLKIYPSDLSWNVLFVAAVSGIIGAKLFAVFEDIDYLLDDPISAILSFSGLTFYGGLIMGTISVIIYAKKYKINILRLADAFAPSLILAYGIGRLGCHFSGDGDWGIIANMSKKPDFLPEWIWGYNFPHNVIETGIKINDCFGKYCYELPYPVYPTSLYEALFGFIAFIFLWNIKNKIKIPGILFCIYLIINGIERYLIEIIRVTEKYTIFNTQFTQAQLIGIFLVFIGGTCIFLLVKLNVKYGFNKK
;
A
#
# COMPACT_ATOMS: atom_id res chain seq x y z
N MET A 1 -20.44 9.52 -6.82
CA MET A 1 -19.10 9.97 -6.37
C MET A 1 -18.05 9.00 -6.87
N THR A 2 -17.72 9.07 -8.15
CA THR A 2 -16.57 8.37 -8.73
C THR A 2 -15.78 9.43 -9.47
N TYR A 3 -14.49 9.50 -9.20
CA TYR A 3 -13.58 10.52 -9.67
C TYR A 3 -12.31 9.82 -10.15
N PRO A 4 -12.04 9.83 -11.47
CA PRO A 4 -10.81 9.25 -12.03
C PRO A 4 -9.55 9.86 -11.42
N THR A 5 -9.55 11.18 -11.30
CA THR A 5 -8.44 11.98 -10.75
C THR A 5 -8.94 12.93 -9.67
N ILE A 6 -8.01 13.43 -8.86
CA ILE A 6 -8.30 14.48 -7.88
C ILE A 6 -8.81 15.76 -8.55
N SER A 7 -8.43 16.02 -9.80
CA SER A 7 -8.97 17.13 -10.60
C SER A 7 -10.50 17.06 -10.73
N HIS A 8 -11.04 15.88 -11.06
CA HIS A 8 -12.48 15.67 -11.20
C HIS A 8 -13.21 15.76 -9.86
N LEU A 9 -12.57 15.36 -8.76
CA LEU A 9 -13.12 15.56 -7.41
C LEU A 9 -13.23 17.06 -7.11
N ILE A 10 -12.18 17.84 -7.34
CA ILE A 10 -12.16 19.30 -7.11
C ILE A 10 -13.21 19.98 -7.98
N GLU A 11 -13.30 19.61 -9.27
CA GLU A 11 -14.29 20.12 -10.20
C GLU A 11 -15.71 19.86 -9.69
N SER A 12 -16.01 18.66 -9.22
CA SER A 12 -17.35 18.34 -8.68
C SER A 12 -17.71 19.12 -7.42
N LEU A 13 -16.72 19.51 -6.61
CA LEU A 13 -16.93 20.23 -5.36
C LEU A 13 -16.97 21.75 -5.54
N THR A 14 -16.28 22.28 -6.55
CA THR A 14 -16.02 23.72 -6.71
C THR A 14 -16.50 24.31 -8.03
N GLY A 15 -16.82 23.45 -9.01
CA GLY A 15 -17.06 23.83 -10.40
C GLY A 15 -15.79 24.21 -11.19
N LEU A 16 -14.61 24.12 -10.58
CA LEU A 16 -13.33 24.51 -11.21
C LEU A 16 -12.48 23.29 -11.53
N PHE A 17 -12.16 23.09 -12.81
CA PHE A 17 -11.23 22.02 -13.23
C PHE A 17 -9.78 22.49 -13.11
N ILE A 18 -9.03 21.85 -12.21
CA ILE A 18 -7.59 22.07 -12.03
C ILE A 18 -6.85 20.80 -12.50
N PRO A 19 -6.05 20.84 -13.58
CA PRO A 19 -5.43 19.65 -14.16
C PRO A 19 -4.26 19.15 -13.30
N LEU A 20 -4.56 18.40 -12.24
CA LEU A 20 -3.57 17.77 -11.37
C LEU A 20 -3.19 16.36 -11.89
N PRO A 21 -1.89 16.01 -11.93
CA PRO A 21 -1.39 14.69 -12.33
C PRO A 21 -1.57 13.62 -11.22
N ILE A 22 -2.69 13.66 -10.50
CA ILE A 22 -2.93 12.83 -9.31
C ILE A 22 -4.16 11.95 -9.55
N GLN A 23 -3.88 10.66 -9.79
CA GLN A 23 -4.91 9.62 -9.88
C GLN A 23 -5.52 9.37 -8.50
N THR A 24 -6.84 9.19 -8.45
CA THR A 24 -7.57 9.00 -7.18
C THR A 24 -7.08 7.76 -6.45
N PHE A 25 -6.90 6.64 -7.16
CA PHE A 25 -6.36 5.41 -6.58
C PHE A 25 -4.98 5.63 -5.94
N GLY A 26 -4.05 6.26 -6.68
CA GLY A 26 -2.71 6.56 -6.19
C GLY A 26 -2.70 7.48 -4.96
N PHE A 27 -3.60 8.48 -4.93
CA PHE A 27 -3.78 9.35 -3.76
C PHE A 27 -4.15 8.55 -2.50
N PHE A 28 -5.12 7.64 -2.60
CA PHE A 28 -5.54 6.81 -1.47
C PHE A 28 -4.47 5.80 -1.04
N ILE A 29 -3.66 5.27 -1.96
CA ILE A 29 -2.50 4.46 -1.60
C ILE A 29 -1.53 5.26 -0.73
N VAL A 30 -1.13 6.46 -1.16
CA VAL A 30 -0.21 7.32 -0.39
C VAL A 30 -0.81 7.67 0.96
N ALA A 31 -2.11 8.00 1.01
CA ALA A 31 -2.81 8.24 2.27
C ALA A 31 -2.78 7.02 3.20
N ALA A 32 -2.98 5.81 2.67
CA ALA A 32 -2.90 4.57 3.43
C ALA A 32 -1.51 4.36 4.04
N PHE A 33 -0.43 4.65 3.29
CA PHE A 33 0.94 4.61 3.80
C PHE A 33 1.18 5.64 4.92
N VAL A 34 0.75 6.88 4.74
CA VAL A 34 0.94 7.96 5.72
C VAL A 34 0.16 7.68 7.01
N VAL A 35 -1.11 7.28 6.90
CA VAL A 35 -1.96 6.96 8.05
C VAL A 35 -1.47 5.69 8.74
N GLY A 36 -1.13 4.65 7.98
CA GLY A 36 -0.55 3.42 8.51
C GLY A 36 0.74 3.67 9.28
N HIS A 37 1.65 4.47 8.72
CA HIS A 37 2.87 4.93 9.40
C HIS A 37 2.55 5.63 10.73
N PHE A 38 1.60 6.58 10.73
CA PHE A 38 1.24 7.33 11.93
C PHE A 38 0.84 6.41 13.08
N PHE A 39 -0.01 5.41 12.82
CA PHE A 39 -0.45 4.46 13.84
C PHE A 39 0.63 3.45 14.24
N ILE A 40 1.46 2.97 13.30
CA ILE A 40 2.63 2.13 13.60
C ILE A 40 3.59 2.88 14.53
N LYS A 41 3.94 4.13 14.20
CA LYS A 41 4.83 4.96 15.01
C LYS A 41 4.26 5.21 16.40
N LYS A 42 2.96 5.51 16.49
CA LYS A 42 2.27 5.68 17.78
C LYS A 42 2.34 4.42 18.65
N GLU A 43 2.25 3.25 18.03
CA GLU A 43 2.34 1.97 18.73
C GLU A 43 3.78 1.62 19.13
N PHE A 44 4.77 1.94 18.29
CA PHE A 44 6.19 1.80 18.63
C PHE A 44 6.56 2.67 19.84
N LEU A 45 6.12 3.93 19.86
CA LEU A 45 6.31 4.83 21.01
C LEU A 45 5.66 4.27 22.29
N ARG A 46 4.50 3.61 22.18
CA ARG A 46 3.86 2.93 23.32
C ARG A 46 4.69 1.75 23.83
N LEU A 47 5.19 0.90 22.93
CA LEU A 47 6.02 -0.26 23.28
C LEU A 47 7.37 0.15 23.87
N GLU A 48 7.93 1.28 23.45
CA GLU A 48 9.12 1.89 24.04
C GLU A 48 8.87 2.41 25.44
N LYS A 49 7.76 3.11 25.67
CA LYS A 49 7.33 3.54 27.02
C LYS A 49 7.16 2.36 27.98
N LEU A 50 6.69 1.22 27.47
CA LEU A 50 6.57 -0.03 28.24
C LEU A 50 7.89 -0.81 28.37
N LYS A 51 9.01 -0.28 27.86
CA LYS A 51 10.34 -0.93 27.85
C LYS A 51 10.37 -2.29 27.14
N LEU A 52 9.38 -2.57 26.29
CA LEU A 52 9.30 -3.80 25.49
C LEU A 52 10.17 -3.73 24.24
N PHE A 53 10.42 -2.52 23.76
CA PHE A 53 11.42 -2.19 22.74
C PHE A 53 12.63 -1.53 23.42
N LYS A 54 13.83 -1.99 23.03
CA LYS A 54 15.10 -1.53 23.60
C LYS A 54 15.83 -0.65 22.58
N GLN A 55 16.52 0.38 23.09
CA GLN A 55 17.40 1.21 22.29
C GLN A 55 18.56 0.39 21.70
N ILE A 56 18.98 0.75 20.49
CA ILE A 56 20.10 0.12 19.79
C ILE A 56 21.17 1.20 19.63
N THR A 57 22.40 0.88 20.03
CA THR A 57 23.56 1.76 19.80
C THR A 57 24.21 1.36 18.50
N LEU A 58 24.22 2.26 17.51
CA LEU A 58 24.99 2.09 16.28
C LEU A 58 26.21 3.01 16.31
N THR A 59 27.36 2.45 15.92
CA THR A 59 28.55 3.22 15.58
C THR A 59 28.40 3.72 14.15
N ASN A 60 28.36 5.04 13.97
CA ASN A 60 28.23 5.65 12.66
C ASN A 60 29.59 5.66 11.94
N SER A 61 30.05 4.51 11.45
CA SER A 61 31.19 4.44 10.53
C SER A 61 30.64 4.16 9.13
N LYS A 62 30.34 5.20 8.35
CA LYS A 62 30.06 5.03 6.92
C LYS A 62 31.37 4.65 6.23
N SER A 63 31.39 3.53 5.50
CA SER A 63 32.54 3.19 4.66
C SER A 63 32.65 4.17 3.49
N LEU A 64 33.86 4.39 2.98
CA LEU A 64 34.09 5.22 1.79
C LEU A 64 33.21 4.76 0.61
N PHE A 65 33.02 3.44 0.47
CA PHE A 65 32.15 2.84 -0.52
C PHE A 65 30.68 3.26 -0.38
N LEU A 66 30.13 3.26 0.85
CA LEU A 66 28.76 3.69 1.11
C LEU A 66 28.58 5.19 0.80
N ILE A 67 29.59 6.00 1.11
CA ILE A 67 29.58 7.44 0.79
C ILE A 67 29.58 7.66 -0.73
N ALA A 68 30.41 6.93 -1.47
CA ALA A 68 30.46 7.01 -2.92
C ALA A 68 29.12 6.60 -3.56
N ILE A 69 28.50 5.51 -3.09
CA ILE A 69 27.16 5.10 -3.53
C ILE A 69 26.13 6.18 -3.25
N GLU A 70 26.13 6.76 -2.04
CA GLU A 70 25.22 7.84 -1.66
C GLU A 70 25.34 9.02 -2.63
N TYR A 71 26.56 9.41 -3.01
CA TYR A 71 26.80 10.51 -3.95
C TYR A 71 26.28 10.19 -5.34
N ILE A 72 26.61 9.01 -5.86
CA ILE A 72 26.18 8.58 -7.19
C ILE A 72 24.65 8.57 -7.29
N ILE A 73 23.98 7.96 -6.29
CA ILE A 73 22.52 7.86 -6.27
C ILE A 73 21.89 9.26 -6.24
N ASN A 74 22.32 10.13 -5.33
CA ASN A 74 21.75 11.48 -5.22
C ASN A 74 22.02 12.32 -6.47
N CYS A 75 23.24 12.28 -7.02
CA CYS A 75 23.57 13.00 -8.26
C CYS A 75 22.76 12.50 -9.45
N PHE A 76 22.49 11.18 -9.53
CA PHE A 76 21.63 10.59 -10.55
C PHE A 76 20.18 11.07 -10.43
N PHE A 77 19.59 10.99 -9.24
CA PHE A 77 18.21 11.45 -9.02
C PHE A 77 18.07 12.96 -9.24
N SER A 78 19.04 13.75 -8.77
CA SER A 78 19.10 15.19 -9.00
C SER A 78 19.23 15.54 -10.48
N PHE A 79 20.06 14.79 -11.22
CA PHE A 79 20.14 14.94 -12.68
C PHE A 79 18.81 14.61 -13.34
N PHE A 80 18.20 13.47 -13.01
CA PHE A 80 16.93 13.04 -13.59
C PHE A 80 15.80 14.03 -13.33
N LEU A 81 15.70 14.53 -12.09
CA LEU A 81 14.71 15.53 -11.70
C LEU A 81 14.93 16.86 -12.45
N GLY A 82 16.17 17.34 -12.52
CA GLY A 82 16.51 18.52 -13.30
C GLY A 82 16.33 18.34 -14.81
N TYR A 83 16.55 17.13 -15.32
CA TYR A 83 16.35 16.80 -16.72
C TYR A 83 14.86 16.84 -17.10
N LYS A 84 13.99 16.30 -16.25
CA LYS A 84 12.55 16.18 -16.55
C LYS A 84 11.72 17.39 -16.18
N LEU A 85 12.01 18.10 -15.08
CA LEU A 85 11.15 19.17 -14.58
C LEU A 85 10.87 20.28 -15.60
N PRO A 86 11.87 20.85 -16.32
CA PRO A 86 11.60 21.89 -17.32
C PRO A 86 10.70 21.38 -18.46
N TYR A 87 10.88 20.12 -18.86
CA TYR A 87 10.07 19.51 -19.91
C TYR A 87 8.63 19.25 -19.45
N ILE A 88 8.45 18.84 -18.18
CA ILE A 88 7.12 18.70 -17.55
C ILE A 88 6.40 20.04 -17.49
N ILE A 89 7.10 21.12 -17.13
CA ILE A 89 6.51 22.47 -17.06
C ILE A 89 6.04 22.92 -18.45
N ASN A 90 6.84 22.66 -19.49
CA ASN A 90 6.48 23.03 -20.86
C ASN A 90 5.33 22.19 -21.45
N ASN A 91 5.17 20.94 -20.99
CA ASN A 91 4.16 19.99 -21.49
C ASN A 91 3.16 19.58 -20.41
N TYR A 92 2.78 20.53 -19.56
CA TYR A 92 2.03 20.24 -18.33
C TYR A 92 0.67 19.58 -18.58
N ASN A 93 -0.06 19.99 -19.63
CA ASN A 93 -1.38 19.40 -19.93
C ASN A 93 -1.25 17.91 -20.25
N THR A 94 -0.31 17.54 -21.12
CA THR A 94 -0.01 16.13 -21.45
C THR A 94 0.49 15.36 -20.22
N PHE A 95 1.27 16.00 -19.35
CA PHE A 95 1.74 15.41 -18.09
C PHE A 95 0.60 15.14 -17.11
N ALA A 96 -0.35 16.07 -16.99
CA ALA A 96 -1.52 15.93 -16.14
C ALA A 96 -2.40 14.76 -16.56
N GLU A 97 -2.55 14.53 -17.87
CA GLU A 97 -3.33 13.42 -18.41
C GLU A 97 -2.61 12.08 -18.33
N SER A 98 -1.30 12.04 -18.60
CA SER A 98 -0.53 10.80 -18.69
C SER A 98 0.92 11.01 -18.23
N PRO A 99 1.17 10.99 -16.90
CA PRO A 99 2.51 11.24 -16.36
C PRO A 99 3.59 10.27 -16.88
N HIS A 100 3.21 9.01 -17.10
CA HIS A 100 4.13 7.94 -17.48
C HIS A 100 4.77 8.15 -18.87
N THR A 101 4.04 8.72 -19.82
CA THR A 101 4.56 8.96 -21.19
C THR A 101 5.70 9.96 -21.18
N ILE A 102 5.60 11.00 -20.35
CA ILE A 102 6.63 12.04 -20.22
C ILE A 102 7.77 11.59 -19.32
N ILE A 103 7.49 10.87 -18.23
CA ILE A 103 8.54 10.38 -17.32
C ILE A 103 9.45 9.38 -18.03
N LEU A 104 8.88 8.47 -18.85
CA LEU A 104 9.62 7.43 -19.56
C LEU A 104 10.17 7.88 -20.92
N SER A 105 9.81 9.07 -21.42
CA SER A 105 10.35 9.55 -22.69
C SER A 105 11.86 9.80 -22.62
N SER A 106 12.53 9.83 -23.77
CA SER A 106 13.93 10.26 -23.88
C SER A 106 14.10 11.77 -23.94
N ASP A 107 13.03 12.56 -23.70
CA ASP A 107 13.06 14.01 -23.82
C ASP A 107 13.28 14.68 -22.47
N GLY A 108 14.04 15.78 -22.48
CA GLY A 108 14.32 16.57 -21.29
C GLY A 108 15.41 17.61 -21.53
N ASN A 109 15.77 18.33 -20.46
CA ASN A 109 16.76 19.39 -20.49
C ASN A 109 18.08 18.96 -19.83
N ILE A 110 19.05 18.54 -20.66
CA ILE A 110 20.35 18.04 -20.18
C ILE A 110 21.08 19.09 -19.34
N ILE A 111 21.06 20.36 -19.78
CA ILE A 111 21.77 21.45 -19.11
C ILE A 111 21.26 21.64 -17.67
N PHE A 112 19.93 21.67 -17.51
CA PHE A 112 19.31 21.84 -16.19
C PHE A 112 19.56 20.62 -15.29
N GLY A 113 19.57 19.41 -15.86
CA GLY A 113 19.97 18.19 -15.16
C GLY A 113 21.41 18.28 -14.61
N ILE A 114 22.38 18.71 -15.42
CA ILE A 114 23.77 18.86 -14.99
C ILE A 114 23.90 19.90 -13.87
N ILE A 115 23.23 21.05 -13.99
CA ILE A 115 23.29 22.13 -12.99
C ILE A 115 22.80 21.63 -11.62
N ILE A 116 21.64 20.97 -11.56
CA ILE A 116 21.08 20.48 -10.29
C ILE A 116 21.94 19.35 -9.70
N SER A 117 22.48 18.47 -10.55
CA SER A 117 23.40 17.41 -10.11
C SER A 117 24.68 17.97 -9.49
N LEU A 118 25.32 18.96 -10.13
CA LEU A 118 26.51 19.64 -9.60
C LEU A 118 26.22 20.38 -8.29
N ALA A 119 25.09 21.09 -8.20
CA ALA A 119 24.68 21.76 -6.97
C ALA A 119 24.51 20.76 -5.81
N THR A 120 23.92 19.60 -6.09
CA THR A 120 23.74 18.51 -5.11
C THR A 120 25.07 17.94 -4.66
N LEU A 121 26.01 17.70 -5.59
CA LEU A 121 27.35 17.19 -5.29
C LEU A 121 28.11 18.14 -4.35
N ILE A 122 28.09 19.45 -4.64
CA ILE A 122 28.74 20.48 -3.82
C ILE A 122 28.14 20.50 -2.41
N PHE A 123 26.81 20.45 -2.30
CA PHE A 123 26.10 20.42 -1.02
C PHE A 123 26.47 19.18 -0.19
N MET A 124 26.48 18.00 -0.80
CA MET A 124 26.83 16.76 -0.13
C MET A 124 28.29 16.74 0.34
N PHE A 125 29.21 17.26 -0.49
CA PHE A 125 30.61 17.37 -0.13
C PHE A 125 30.81 18.24 1.13
N LYS A 126 30.12 19.38 1.21
CA LYS A 126 30.14 20.24 2.40
C LYS A 126 29.57 19.53 3.62
N LYS A 127 28.41 18.89 3.48
CA LYS A 127 27.73 18.15 4.57
C LYS A 127 28.60 17.03 5.15
N ASN A 128 29.21 16.20 4.29
CA ASN A 128 30.04 15.09 4.76
C ASN A 128 31.35 15.56 5.41
N LYS A 129 31.92 16.69 4.96
CA LYS A 129 33.06 17.32 5.62
C LYS A 129 32.72 17.76 7.05
N ASP A 130 31.51 18.28 7.27
CA ASP A 130 31.03 18.69 8.59
C ASP A 130 30.67 17.49 9.49
N GLU A 131 30.12 16.40 8.93
CA GLU A 131 29.79 15.16 9.65
C GLU A 131 31.04 14.35 10.05
N SER A 132 32.09 14.33 9.22
CA SER A 132 33.35 13.62 9.49
C SER A 132 34.06 14.12 10.77
N ASN A 133 33.76 15.33 11.23
CA ASN A 133 34.36 15.90 12.45
C ASN A 133 33.66 15.44 13.73
N ASN A 134 32.57 14.65 13.65
CA ASN A 134 31.76 14.27 14.82
C ASN A 134 31.43 12.76 14.82
N GLU A 135 32.31 11.93 15.37
CA GLU A 135 31.98 10.52 15.67
C GLU A 135 30.94 10.44 16.81
N LYS A 136 29.66 10.48 16.46
CA LYS A 136 28.56 10.32 17.43
C LYS A 136 28.07 8.87 17.46
N LYS A 137 28.14 8.23 18.63
CA LYS A 137 27.39 7.00 18.92
C LYS A 137 25.90 7.36 18.92
N LEU A 138 25.18 6.95 17.88
CA LEU A 138 23.75 7.23 17.75
C LEU A 138 22.97 6.15 18.49
N LYS A 139 22.13 6.57 19.45
CA LYS A 139 21.11 5.73 20.08
C LYS A 139 19.86 5.84 19.24
N ILE A 140 19.42 4.74 18.65
CA ILE A 140 18.26 4.68 17.77
C ILE A 140 17.18 3.86 18.44
N TYR A 141 15.96 4.38 18.45
CA TYR A 141 14.77 3.69 18.90
C TYR A 141 14.03 3.06 17.71
N PRO A 142 13.34 1.93 17.90
CA PRO A 142 12.51 1.35 16.83
C PRO A 142 11.49 2.34 16.23
N SER A 143 10.98 3.30 16.99
CA SER A 143 10.10 4.39 16.54
C SER A 143 10.75 5.35 15.55
N ASP A 144 12.07 5.48 15.57
CA ASP A 144 12.82 6.23 14.55
C ASP A 144 12.93 5.43 13.23
N LEU A 145 12.81 4.11 13.31
CA LEU A 145 12.89 3.20 12.17
C LEU A 145 11.53 2.93 11.51
N SER A 146 10.43 3.49 12.00
CA SER A 146 9.07 3.20 11.49
C SER A 146 8.93 3.48 10.00
N TRP A 147 9.47 4.61 9.53
CA TRP A 147 9.52 4.93 8.10
C TRP A 147 10.40 3.97 7.32
N ASN A 148 11.55 3.58 7.87
CA ASN A 148 12.46 2.65 7.20
C ASN A 148 11.82 1.26 7.03
N VAL A 149 11.12 0.76 8.04
CA VAL A 149 10.39 -0.51 7.96
C VAL A 149 9.33 -0.43 6.86
N LEU A 150 8.57 0.67 6.80
CA LEU A 150 7.54 0.85 5.79
C LEU A 150 8.12 1.00 4.38
N PHE A 151 9.23 1.72 4.23
CA PHE A 151 9.92 1.89 2.95
C PHE A 151 10.50 0.56 2.45
N VAL A 152 11.14 -0.21 3.34
CA VAL A 152 11.63 -1.56 3.02
C VAL A 152 10.47 -2.44 2.58
N ALA A 153 9.33 -2.41 3.29
CA ALA A 153 8.13 -3.16 2.92
C ALA A 153 7.58 -2.76 1.54
N ALA A 154 7.47 -1.46 1.28
CA ALA A 154 6.92 -0.93 0.02
C ALA A 154 7.82 -1.28 -1.17
N VAL A 155 9.13 -1.00 -1.07
CA VAL A 155 10.08 -1.25 -2.17
C VAL A 155 10.20 -2.74 -2.46
N SER A 156 10.42 -3.56 -1.43
CA SER A 156 10.52 -5.02 -1.62
C SER A 156 9.18 -5.64 -2.06
N GLY A 157 8.06 -5.06 -1.64
CA GLY A 157 6.72 -5.47 -2.09
C GLY A 157 6.50 -5.19 -3.57
N ILE A 158 6.84 -4.00 -4.07
CA ILE A 158 6.72 -3.68 -5.50
C ILE A 158 7.65 -4.58 -6.33
N ILE A 159 8.91 -4.74 -5.89
CA ILE A 159 9.88 -5.63 -6.54
C ILE A 159 9.36 -7.07 -6.57
N GLY A 160 8.87 -7.57 -5.44
CA GLY A 160 8.33 -8.93 -5.33
C GLY A 160 7.10 -9.14 -6.21
N ALA A 161 6.17 -8.19 -6.22
CA ALA A 161 4.97 -8.24 -7.04
C ALA A 161 5.29 -8.29 -8.53
N LYS A 162 6.32 -7.54 -8.96
CA LYS A 162 6.76 -7.55 -10.35
C LYS A 162 7.50 -8.83 -10.70
N LEU A 163 8.42 -9.29 -9.84
CA LEU A 163 9.16 -10.54 -10.06
C LEU A 163 8.21 -11.74 -10.22
N PHE A 164 7.23 -11.88 -9.33
CA PHE A 164 6.27 -12.98 -9.43
C PHE A 164 5.36 -12.86 -10.65
N ALA A 165 4.96 -11.65 -11.05
CA ALA A 165 4.20 -11.47 -12.28
C ALA A 165 4.98 -11.94 -13.51
N VAL A 166 6.27 -11.62 -13.56
CA VAL A 166 7.18 -12.08 -14.60
C VAL A 166 7.37 -13.60 -14.58
N PHE A 167 7.36 -14.23 -13.40
CA PHE A 167 7.42 -15.69 -13.28
C PHE A 167 6.10 -16.40 -13.62
N GLU A 168 4.96 -15.72 -13.47
CA GLU A 168 3.65 -16.27 -13.86
C GLU A 168 3.47 -16.23 -15.39
N ASP A 169 4.07 -15.25 -16.07
CA ASP A 169 4.01 -15.08 -17.53
C ASP A 169 5.41 -15.16 -18.17
N ILE A 170 6.00 -16.36 -18.12
CA ILE A 170 7.34 -16.63 -18.67
C ILE A 170 7.38 -16.45 -20.18
N ASP A 171 6.27 -16.75 -20.87
CA ASP A 171 6.20 -16.61 -22.32
C ASP A 171 6.31 -15.11 -22.71
N TYR A 172 5.62 -14.22 -22.01
CA TYR A 172 5.76 -12.78 -22.22
C TYR A 172 7.19 -12.27 -21.92
N LEU A 173 7.85 -12.83 -20.91
CA LEU A 173 9.25 -12.50 -20.61
C LEU A 173 10.19 -12.89 -21.75
N LEU A 174 9.96 -14.03 -22.41
CA LEU A 174 10.78 -14.51 -23.52
C LEU A 174 10.59 -13.64 -24.78
N ASP A 175 9.37 -13.14 -24.99
CA ASP A 175 9.02 -12.31 -26.15
C ASP A 175 9.50 -10.86 -26.02
N ASP A 176 9.27 -10.21 -24.87
CA ASP A 176 9.72 -8.84 -24.62
C ASP A 176 10.25 -8.67 -23.18
N PRO A 177 11.53 -8.99 -22.94
CA PRO A 177 12.10 -8.96 -21.60
C PRO A 177 12.09 -7.56 -20.96
N ILE A 178 12.27 -6.52 -21.76
CA ILE A 178 12.36 -5.14 -21.27
C ILE A 178 10.99 -4.67 -20.81
N SER A 179 9.95 -4.87 -21.64
CA SER A 179 8.59 -4.50 -21.27
C SER A 179 8.04 -5.39 -20.15
N ALA A 180 8.34 -6.70 -20.16
CA ALA A 180 7.94 -7.61 -19.09
C ALA A 180 8.43 -7.14 -17.71
N ILE A 181 9.66 -6.63 -17.62
CA ILE A 181 10.26 -6.18 -16.34
C ILE A 181 9.89 -4.73 -15.99
N LEU A 182 9.86 -3.82 -16.95
CA LEU A 182 9.71 -2.37 -16.68
C LEU A 182 8.27 -1.86 -16.78
N SER A 183 7.35 -2.65 -17.32
CA SER A 183 5.94 -2.25 -17.38
C SER A 183 5.36 -2.08 -15.96
N PHE A 184 4.63 -1.00 -15.76
CA PHE A 184 3.88 -0.75 -14.52
C PHE A 184 2.61 -1.61 -14.40
N SER A 185 2.30 -2.39 -15.44
CA SER A 185 1.22 -3.37 -15.45
C SER A 185 1.71 -4.74 -14.99
N GLY A 186 0.79 -5.63 -14.60
CA GLY A 186 1.10 -6.98 -14.15
C GLY A 186 1.88 -6.98 -12.83
N LEU A 187 1.20 -6.64 -11.74
CA LEU A 187 1.74 -6.75 -10.38
C LEU A 187 0.97 -7.84 -9.63
N THR A 188 1.66 -8.90 -9.21
CA THR A 188 1.02 -10.00 -8.48
C THR A 188 1.02 -9.71 -6.98
N PHE A 189 -0.14 -9.84 -6.36
CA PHE A 189 -0.31 -9.55 -4.94
C PHE A 189 0.57 -10.44 -4.05
N TYR A 190 0.65 -11.74 -4.34
CA TYR A 190 1.39 -12.70 -3.52
C TYR A 190 2.89 -12.44 -3.51
N GLY A 191 3.47 -12.10 -4.66
CA GLY A 191 4.89 -11.74 -4.75
C GLY A 191 5.23 -10.56 -3.85
N GLY A 192 4.37 -9.55 -3.84
CA GLY A 192 4.55 -8.38 -2.99
C GLY A 192 4.38 -8.68 -1.50
N LEU A 193 3.37 -9.47 -1.13
CA LEU A 193 3.14 -9.87 0.25
C LEU A 193 4.32 -10.69 0.81
N ILE A 194 4.82 -11.67 0.04
CA ILE A 194 5.90 -12.57 0.47
C ILE A 194 7.22 -11.81 0.62
N MET A 195 7.67 -11.10 -0.43
CA MET A 195 8.94 -10.38 -0.39
C MET A 195 8.90 -9.20 0.59
N GLY A 196 7.77 -8.51 0.68
CA GLY A 196 7.54 -7.46 1.68
C GLY A 196 7.70 -7.99 3.10
N THR A 197 7.02 -9.10 3.41
CA THR A 197 7.06 -9.73 4.75
C THR A 197 8.47 -10.23 5.09
N ILE A 198 9.14 -10.93 4.18
CA ILE A 198 10.51 -11.44 4.37
C ILE A 198 11.47 -10.29 4.66
N SER A 199 11.41 -9.22 3.86
CA SER A 199 12.30 -8.06 4.00
C SER A 199 12.09 -7.34 5.33
N VAL A 200 10.83 -7.17 5.76
CA VAL A 200 10.50 -6.60 7.08
C VAL A 200 11.02 -7.49 8.21
N ILE A 201 10.90 -8.82 8.11
CA ILE A 201 11.43 -9.76 9.12
C ILE A 201 12.96 -9.68 9.19
N ILE A 202 13.65 -9.65 8.05
CA ILE A 202 15.12 -9.52 7.99
C ILE A 202 15.55 -8.19 8.61
N TYR A 203 14.87 -7.10 8.26
CA TYR A 203 15.14 -5.78 8.80
C TYR A 203 14.90 -5.75 10.32
N ALA A 204 13.77 -6.28 10.79
CA ALA A 204 13.46 -6.37 12.22
C ALA A 204 14.52 -7.18 12.99
N LYS A 205 15.00 -8.30 12.44
CA LYS A 205 16.09 -9.10 13.03
C LYS A 205 17.39 -8.32 13.10
N LYS A 206 17.77 -7.59 12.04
CA LYS A 206 18.96 -6.73 12.01
C LYS A 206 18.96 -5.72 13.17
N TYR A 207 17.79 -5.17 13.49
CA TYR A 207 17.60 -4.20 14.58
C TYR A 207 17.10 -4.84 15.88
N LYS A 208 17.18 -6.17 16.05
CA LYS A 208 16.78 -6.88 17.28
C LYS A 208 15.34 -6.56 17.75
N ILE A 209 14.45 -6.21 16.82
CA ILE A 209 13.03 -5.95 17.11
C ILE A 209 12.33 -7.30 17.20
N ASN A 210 11.53 -7.50 18.26
CA ASN A 210 10.77 -8.74 18.44
C ASN A 210 9.67 -8.84 17.35
N ILE A 211 9.72 -9.89 16.53
CA ILE A 211 8.84 -10.06 15.37
C ILE A 211 7.36 -10.19 15.77
N LEU A 212 7.04 -10.88 16.87
CA LEU A 212 5.64 -11.04 17.30
C LEU A 212 5.04 -9.71 17.77
N ARG A 213 5.82 -8.91 18.51
CA ARG A 213 5.40 -7.55 18.91
C ARG A 213 5.31 -6.61 17.72
N LEU A 214 6.19 -6.78 16.74
CA LEU A 214 6.14 -6.04 15.49
C LEU A 214 4.85 -6.36 14.72
N ALA A 215 4.51 -7.65 14.58
CA ALA A 215 3.29 -8.09 13.93
C ALA A 215 2.04 -7.53 14.62
N ASP A 216 1.96 -7.61 15.96
CA ASP A 216 0.88 -7.00 16.73
C ASP A 216 0.79 -5.49 16.51
N ALA A 217 1.92 -4.79 16.43
CA ALA A 217 1.94 -3.35 16.21
C ALA A 217 1.45 -2.96 14.80
N PHE A 218 1.67 -3.83 13.82
CA PHE A 218 1.24 -3.64 12.44
C PHE A 218 -0.25 -4.00 12.25
N ALA A 219 -0.79 -4.95 13.02
CA ALA A 219 -2.11 -5.52 12.77
C ALA A 219 -3.24 -4.48 12.63
N PRO A 220 -3.42 -3.50 13.55
CA PRO A 220 -4.44 -2.48 13.37
C PRO A 220 -4.16 -1.57 12.17
N SER A 221 -2.90 -1.19 11.97
CA SER A 221 -2.51 -0.27 10.90
C SER A 221 -2.66 -0.90 9.51
N LEU A 222 -2.44 -2.22 9.38
CA LEU A 222 -2.63 -2.97 8.14
C LEU A 222 -4.10 -2.97 7.70
N ILE A 223 -5.03 -3.27 8.62
CA ILE A 223 -6.45 -3.29 8.27
C ILE A 223 -7.01 -1.89 8.00
N LEU A 224 -6.48 -0.87 8.68
CA LEU A 224 -6.81 0.52 8.38
C LEU A 224 -6.29 0.94 7.00
N ALA A 225 -5.03 0.62 6.69
CA ALA A 225 -4.44 0.91 5.38
C ALA A 225 -5.19 0.19 4.24
N TYR A 226 -5.61 -1.06 4.47
CA TYR A 226 -6.48 -1.79 3.56
C TYR A 226 -7.79 -1.04 3.31
N GLY A 227 -8.49 -0.61 4.38
CA GLY A 227 -9.74 0.14 4.23
C GLY A 227 -9.59 1.46 3.47
N ILE A 228 -8.49 2.19 3.71
CA ILE A 228 -8.17 3.42 2.96
C ILE A 228 -7.86 3.11 1.49
N GLY A 229 -7.09 2.05 1.22
CA GLY A 229 -6.81 1.61 -0.15
C GLY A 229 -8.09 1.24 -0.91
N ARG A 230 -9.06 0.62 -0.24
CA ARG A 230 -10.36 0.26 -0.81
C ARG A 230 -11.25 1.45 -1.14
N LEU A 231 -11.10 2.57 -0.42
CA LEU A 231 -11.68 3.84 -0.85
C LEU A 231 -11.09 4.29 -2.19
N GLY A 232 -9.80 4.06 -2.42
CA GLY A 232 -9.15 4.29 -3.71
C GLY A 232 -9.89 3.59 -4.84
N CYS A 233 -10.10 2.27 -4.71
CA CYS A 233 -10.84 1.45 -5.67
C CYS A 233 -12.27 1.97 -5.88
N HIS A 234 -12.97 2.27 -4.78
CA HIS A 234 -14.36 2.75 -4.83
C HIS A 234 -14.47 4.07 -5.58
N PHE A 235 -13.64 5.05 -5.24
CA PHE A 235 -13.69 6.38 -5.84
C PHE A 235 -13.12 6.42 -7.25
N SER A 236 -12.17 5.56 -7.63
CA SER A 236 -11.71 5.50 -9.03
C SER A 236 -12.68 4.71 -9.92
N GLY A 237 -13.42 3.74 -9.37
CA GLY A 237 -14.19 2.79 -10.17
C GLY A 237 -13.25 1.93 -10.99
N ASP A 238 -12.30 1.25 -10.34
CA ASP A 238 -11.26 0.45 -10.99
C ASP A 238 -11.69 -0.99 -11.35
N GLY A 239 -12.95 -1.35 -11.12
CA GLY A 239 -13.46 -2.70 -11.36
C GLY A 239 -13.69 -3.53 -10.09
N ASP A 240 -13.28 -3.05 -8.92
CA ASP A 240 -13.48 -3.74 -7.64
C ASP A 240 -14.90 -3.53 -7.07
N TRP A 241 -15.89 -4.00 -7.83
CA TRP A 241 -17.31 -4.00 -7.49
C TRP A 241 -17.93 -5.40 -7.50
N GLY A 242 -19.14 -5.48 -6.95
CA GLY A 242 -19.87 -6.73 -6.77
C GLY A 242 -20.73 -7.14 -7.94
N ILE A 243 -21.49 -8.22 -7.72
CA ILE A 243 -22.56 -8.64 -8.62
C ILE A 243 -23.68 -7.59 -8.67
N ILE A 244 -24.58 -7.70 -9.64
CA ILE A 244 -25.76 -6.83 -9.77
C ILE A 244 -26.54 -6.81 -8.45
N ALA A 245 -26.76 -5.61 -7.93
CA ALA A 245 -27.42 -5.40 -6.66
C ALA A 245 -28.91 -5.72 -6.78
N ASN A 246 -29.44 -6.52 -5.85
CA ASN A 246 -30.87 -6.74 -5.77
C ASN A 246 -31.54 -5.54 -5.11
N MET A 247 -31.91 -4.53 -5.91
CA MET A 247 -32.54 -3.29 -5.43
C MET A 247 -33.89 -3.52 -4.74
N SER A 248 -34.60 -4.61 -5.07
CA SER A 248 -35.89 -4.95 -4.43
C SER A 248 -35.75 -5.34 -2.96
N LYS A 249 -34.54 -5.75 -2.54
CA LYS A 249 -34.24 -6.13 -1.14
C LYS A 249 -33.53 -5.02 -0.36
N LYS A 250 -33.41 -3.82 -0.93
CA LYS A 250 -32.75 -2.69 -0.27
C LYS A 250 -33.56 -2.27 0.97
N PRO A 251 -32.94 -2.15 2.16
CA PRO A 251 -33.60 -1.55 3.31
C PRO A 251 -33.96 -0.08 3.07
N ASP A 252 -35.11 0.38 3.55
CA ASP A 252 -35.60 1.75 3.32
C ASP A 252 -34.70 2.82 3.93
N PHE A 253 -34.14 2.55 5.12
CA PHE A 253 -33.26 3.48 5.83
C PHE A 253 -31.91 3.69 5.15
N LEU A 254 -31.53 2.82 4.20
CA LEU A 254 -30.21 2.85 3.58
C LEU A 254 -30.23 3.65 2.27
N PRO A 255 -29.31 4.62 2.09
CA PRO A 255 -29.11 5.31 0.82
C PRO A 255 -28.87 4.33 -0.34
N GLU A 256 -29.42 4.63 -1.51
CA GLU A 256 -29.33 3.77 -2.69
C GLU A 256 -27.88 3.47 -3.08
N TRP A 257 -27.02 4.49 -3.11
CA TRP A 257 -25.61 4.37 -3.48
C TRP A 257 -24.79 3.46 -2.55
N ILE A 258 -25.26 3.19 -1.33
CA ILE A 258 -24.63 2.22 -0.43
C ILE A 258 -25.04 0.79 -0.80
N TRP A 259 -26.25 0.58 -1.31
CA TRP A 259 -26.76 -0.75 -1.67
C TRP A 259 -26.41 -1.15 -3.10
N GLY A 260 -26.56 -0.23 -4.03
CA GLY A 260 -26.33 -0.42 -5.46
C GLY A 260 -25.78 0.85 -6.08
N TYR A 261 -24.69 0.74 -6.83
CA TYR A 261 -24.02 1.88 -7.42
C TYR A 261 -23.54 1.56 -8.84
N ASN A 262 -23.71 2.50 -9.76
CA ASN A 262 -23.42 2.31 -11.18
C ASN A 262 -22.00 2.72 -11.58
N PHE A 263 -21.21 3.28 -10.66
CA PHE A 263 -19.85 3.76 -10.94
C PHE A 263 -19.75 4.60 -12.23
N PRO A 264 -20.45 5.75 -12.30
CA PRO A 264 -20.28 6.68 -13.42
C PRO A 264 -18.84 7.17 -13.50
N HIS A 265 -18.33 7.49 -14.68
CA HIS A 265 -16.94 7.92 -14.88
C HIS A 265 -15.89 6.96 -14.31
N ASN A 266 -16.11 5.66 -14.43
CA ASN A 266 -15.14 4.65 -13.97
C ASN A 266 -13.84 4.69 -14.80
N VAL A 267 -12.69 4.50 -14.15
CA VAL A 267 -11.37 4.60 -14.80
C VAL A 267 -11.11 3.54 -15.86
N ILE A 268 -11.83 2.41 -15.80
CA ILE A 268 -11.71 1.31 -16.77
C ILE A 268 -12.66 1.44 -17.96
N GLU A 269 -13.39 2.55 -18.07
CA GLU A 269 -14.29 2.88 -19.19
C GLU A 269 -15.28 1.76 -19.57
N THR A 270 -15.78 1.04 -18.55
CA THR A 270 -16.66 -0.12 -18.72
C THR A 270 -18.14 0.26 -18.59
N GLY A 271 -18.97 -0.35 -19.43
CA GLY A 271 -20.44 -0.25 -19.38
C GLY A 271 -21.02 0.48 -20.58
N ILE A 272 -22.00 1.34 -20.34
CA ILE A 272 -22.67 2.17 -21.35
C ILE A 272 -22.13 3.60 -21.31
N LYS A 273 -22.16 4.28 -22.45
CA LYS A 273 -21.73 5.67 -22.55
C LYS A 273 -22.76 6.60 -21.89
N ILE A 274 -22.30 7.53 -21.08
CA ILE A 274 -23.12 8.56 -20.44
C ILE A 274 -23.54 9.60 -21.50
N ASN A 275 -24.83 9.96 -21.52
CA ASN A 275 -25.36 10.97 -22.44
C ASN A 275 -24.69 12.33 -22.20
N ASP A 276 -24.40 13.07 -23.27
CA ASP A 276 -23.75 14.39 -23.24
C ASP A 276 -22.36 14.43 -22.57
N CYS A 277 -21.70 13.28 -22.40
CA CYS A 277 -20.31 13.18 -21.93
C CYS A 277 -19.33 13.02 -23.10
N PHE A 278 -18.31 13.87 -23.13
CA PHE A 278 -17.24 13.88 -24.14
C PHE A 278 -15.87 13.71 -23.48
N GLY A 279 -15.00 12.91 -24.08
CA GLY A 279 -13.65 12.65 -23.60
C GLY A 279 -13.51 11.31 -22.87
N LYS A 280 -12.47 11.20 -22.04
CA LYS A 280 -12.18 10.02 -21.23
C LYS A 280 -13.13 9.92 -20.05
N TYR A 281 -13.31 8.70 -19.54
CA TYR A 281 -14.13 8.41 -18.37
C TYR A 281 -15.61 8.78 -18.58
N CYS A 282 -16.17 8.50 -19.76
CA CYS A 282 -17.57 8.79 -20.09
C CYS A 282 -18.47 7.55 -20.05
N TYR A 283 -18.15 6.59 -19.18
CA TYR A 283 -18.88 5.32 -19.07
C TYR A 283 -19.40 5.08 -17.67
N GLU A 284 -20.52 4.36 -17.58
CA GLU A 284 -21.13 3.88 -16.34
C GLU A 284 -21.71 2.48 -16.51
N LEU A 285 -21.89 1.75 -15.42
CA LEU A 285 -22.49 0.42 -15.47
C LEU A 285 -23.99 0.52 -15.79
N PRO A 286 -24.52 -0.34 -16.68
CA PRO A 286 -25.93 -0.31 -17.07
C PRO A 286 -26.88 -0.69 -15.92
N TYR A 287 -26.38 -1.44 -14.94
CA TYR A 287 -27.15 -1.86 -13.76
C TYR A 287 -26.36 -1.54 -12.49
N PRO A 288 -27.03 -1.17 -11.38
CA PRO A 288 -26.37 -0.97 -10.11
C PRO A 288 -25.78 -2.28 -9.60
N VAL A 289 -24.54 -2.23 -9.13
CA VAL A 289 -23.84 -3.37 -8.52
C VAL A 289 -23.59 -3.11 -7.04
N TYR A 290 -23.42 -4.15 -6.24
CA TYR A 290 -23.03 -3.99 -4.85
C TYR A 290 -21.65 -3.29 -4.78
N PRO A 291 -21.50 -2.14 -4.09
CA PRO A 291 -20.23 -1.44 -3.99
C PRO A 291 -19.31 -2.15 -2.98
N THR A 292 -18.77 -3.32 -3.34
CA THR A 292 -17.95 -4.17 -2.46
C THR A 292 -16.73 -3.44 -1.92
N SER A 293 -16.05 -2.62 -2.73
CA SER A 293 -14.93 -1.78 -2.29
C SER A 293 -15.31 -0.83 -1.14
N LEU A 294 -16.53 -0.27 -1.14
CA LEU A 294 -17.03 0.54 -0.02
C LEU A 294 -17.25 -0.33 1.24
N TYR A 295 -17.79 -1.54 1.08
CA TYR A 295 -18.01 -2.45 2.20
C TYR A 295 -16.68 -2.93 2.82
N GLU A 296 -15.69 -3.27 1.99
CA GLU A 296 -14.33 -3.60 2.41
C GLU A 296 -13.70 -2.41 3.19
N ALA A 297 -13.89 -1.18 2.69
CA ALA A 297 -13.41 0.03 3.37
C ALA A 297 -14.06 0.26 4.75
N LEU A 298 -15.38 0.19 4.82
CA LEU A 298 -16.14 0.33 6.08
C LEU A 298 -15.76 -0.76 7.08
N PHE A 299 -15.63 -2.01 6.62
CA PHE A 299 -15.16 -3.10 7.46
C PHE A 299 -13.75 -2.83 7.99
N GLY A 300 -12.83 -2.37 7.13
CA GLY A 300 -11.46 -2.00 7.51
C GLY A 300 -11.43 -0.98 8.65
N PHE A 301 -12.28 0.05 8.59
CA PHE A 301 -12.39 1.06 9.66
C PHE A 301 -12.97 0.50 10.96
N ILE A 302 -14.04 -0.30 10.88
CA ILE A 302 -14.67 -0.93 12.05
C ILE A 302 -13.68 -1.89 12.73
N ALA A 303 -13.01 -2.73 11.94
CA ALA A 303 -12.00 -3.66 12.41
C ALA A 303 -10.79 -2.94 13.02
N PHE A 304 -10.34 -1.83 12.43
CA PHE A 304 -9.31 -0.99 13.02
C PHE A 304 -9.72 -0.48 14.40
N ILE A 305 -10.91 0.11 14.53
CA ILE A 305 -11.42 0.62 15.83
C ILE A 305 -11.46 -0.51 16.86
N PHE A 306 -11.96 -1.69 16.47
CA PHE A 306 -11.99 -2.87 17.32
C PHE A 306 -10.58 -3.27 17.79
N LEU A 307 -9.65 -3.53 16.87
CA LEU A 307 -8.28 -3.95 17.18
C LEU A 307 -7.55 -2.89 18.02
N TRP A 308 -7.71 -1.62 17.67
CA TRP A 308 -7.07 -0.50 18.36
C TRP A 308 -7.56 -0.36 19.81
N ASN A 309 -8.82 -0.70 20.09
CA ASN A 309 -9.40 -0.65 21.43
C ASN A 309 -8.98 -1.85 22.29
N ILE A 310 -8.82 -3.05 21.70
CA ILE A 310 -8.44 -4.25 22.46
C ILE A 310 -6.93 -4.40 22.65
N LYS A 311 -6.08 -3.72 21.87
CA LYS A 311 -4.61 -3.91 21.90
C LYS A 311 -3.99 -3.80 23.29
N ASN A 312 -4.54 -2.96 24.17
CA ASN A 312 -4.01 -2.77 25.52
C ASN A 312 -4.36 -3.93 26.47
N LYS A 313 -5.43 -4.67 26.16
CA LYS A 313 -5.90 -5.85 26.92
C LYS A 313 -5.10 -7.09 26.55
N ILE A 314 -4.60 -7.19 25.33
CA ILE A 314 -3.76 -8.30 24.86
C ILE A 314 -2.32 -8.11 25.36
N LYS A 315 -1.84 -9.06 26.17
CA LYS A 315 -0.47 -9.02 26.74
C LYS A 315 0.51 -9.98 26.06
N ILE A 316 0.00 -11.07 25.48
CA ILE A 316 0.81 -12.11 24.84
C ILE A 316 1.14 -11.64 23.41
N PRO A 317 2.43 -11.49 23.06
CA PRO A 317 2.83 -11.10 21.71
C PRO A 317 2.34 -12.09 20.65
N GLY A 318 1.84 -11.57 19.53
CA GLY A 318 1.35 -12.31 18.37
C GLY A 318 -0.16 -12.54 18.38
N ILE A 319 -0.85 -12.45 19.54
CA ILE A 319 -2.29 -12.70 19.60
C ILE A 319 -3.08 -11.63 18.85
N LEU A 320 -2.69 -10.36 18.93
CA LEU A 320 -3.42 -9.28 18.26
C LEU A 320 -3.34 -9.45 16.74
N PHE A 321 -2.18 -9.83 16.21
CA PHE A 321 -2.01 -10.17 14.80
C PHE A 321 -2.86 -11.39 14.39
N CYS A 322 -2.96 -12.42 15.23
CA CYS A 322 -3.81 -13.58 14.93
C CYS A 322 -5.29 -13.22 14.91
N ILE A 323 -5.75 -12.34 15.82
CA ILE A 323 -7.13 -11.81 15.78
C ILE A 323 -7.36 -11.04 14.48
N TYR A 324 -6.38 -10.24 14.03
CA TYR A 324 -6.42 -9.59 12.72
C TYR A 324 -6.56 -10.60 11.57
N LEU A 325 -5.80 -11.72 11.57
CA LEU A 325 -5.95 -12.75 10.53
C LEU A 325 -7.36 -13.33 10.48
N ILE A 326 -7.95 -13.61 11.64
CA ILE A 326 -9.34 -14.12 11.73
C ILE A 326 -10.32 -13.09 11.16
N ILE A 327 -10.22 -11.83 11.60
CA ILE A 327 -11.10 -10.74 11.15
C ILE A 327 -10.99 -10.54 9.64
N ASN A 328 -9.75 -10.50 9.12
CA ASN A 328 -9.49 -10.34 7.70
C ASN A 328 -9.98 -11.55 6.89
N GLY A 329 -9.82 -12.77 7.41
CA GLY A 329 -10.30 -13.98 6.74
C GLY A 329 -11.84 -14.05 6.67
N ILE A 330 -12.52 -13.61 7.72
CA ILE A 330 -13.99 -13.52 7.75
C ILE A 330 -14.49 -12.49 6.73
N GLU A 331 -13.92 -11.29 6.70
CA GLU A 331 -14.28 -10.29 5.69
C GLU A 331 -14.06 -10.79 4.28
N ARG A 332 -12.90 -11.40 4.02
CA ARG A 332 -12.57 -11.89 2.68
C ARG A 332 -13.58 -12.93 2.21
N TYR A 333 -14.00 -13.82 3.11
CA TYR A 333 -15.03 -14.81 2.80
C TYR A 333 -16.39 -14.16 2.52
N LEU A 334 -16.82 -13.21 3.35
CA LEU A 334 -18.14 -12.56 3.23
C LEU A 334 -18.25 -11.68 1.98
N ILE A 335 -17.24 -10.85 1.69
CA ILE A 335 -17.23 -9.96 0.53
C ILE A 335 -17.24 -10.76 -0.76
N GLU A 336 -16.55 -11.88 -0.81
CA GLU A 336 -16.49 -12.68 -2.02
C GLU A 336 -17.84 -13.28 -2.44
N ILE A 337 -18.75 -13.51 -1.49
CA ILE A 337 -20.11 -14.00 -1.79
C ILE A 337 -20.84 -13.04 -2.74
N ILE A 338 -20.54 -11.74 -2.63
CA ILE A 338 -21.16 -10.67 -3.41
C ILE A 338 -20.22 -10.07 -4.47
N ARG A 339 -19.02 -10.62 -4.65
CA ARG A 339 -18.02 -10.14 -5.62
C ARG A 339 -18.18 -10.82 -6.98
N VAL A 340 -17.83 -10.11 -8.06
CA VAL A 340 -17.68 -10.72 -9.38
C VAL A 340 -16.30 -11.37 -9.42
N THR A 341 -16.23 -12.70 -9.27
CA THR A 341 -14.96 -13.43 -9.32
C THR A 341 -15.18 -14.80 -9.95
N GLU A 342 -14.17 -15.26 -10.69
CA GLU A 342 -14.16 -16.60 -11.28
C GLU A 342 -14.21 -17.67 -10.18
N LYS A 343 -15.09 -18.66 -10.37
CA LYS A 343 -15.34 -19.73 -9.41
C LYS A 343 -14.59 -20.98 -9.83
N TYR A 344 -13.84 -21.57 -8.91
CA TYR A 344 -13.21 -22.88 -9.09
C TYR A 344 -14.13 -23.95 -8.54
N THR A 345 -14.23 -25.08 -9.24
CA THR A 345 -14.98 -26.26 -8.75
C THR A 345 -14.03 -27.17 -7.98
N ILE A 346 -14.27 -27.33 -6.69
CA ILE A 346 -13.54 -28.25 -5.82
C ILE A 346 -14.57 -29.13 -5.11
N PHE A 347 -14.46 -30.46 -5.24
CA PHE A 347 -15.37 -31.44 -4.61
C PHE A 347 -16.87 -31.13 -4.79
N ASN A 348 -17.33 -30.91 -6.03
CA ASN A 348 -18.73 -30.58 -6.36
C ASN A 348 -19.27 -29.27 -5.74
N THR A 349 -18.41 -28.47 -5.12
CA THR A 349 -18.74 -27.14 -4.57
C THR A 349 -17.92 -26.06 -5.27
N GLN A 350 -18.55 -24.93 -5.58
CA GLN A 350 -17.87 -23.80 -6.21
C GLN A 350 -17.30 -22.88 -5.13
N PHE A 351 -15.98 -22.81 -5.03
CA PHE A 351 -15.26 -21.88 -4.16
C PHE A 351 -14.39 -20.95 -5.00
N THR A 352 -14.24 -19.70 -4.58
CA THR A 352 -13.20 -18.84 -5.15
C THR A 352 -11.89 -19.01 -4.39
N GLN A 353 -10.78 -18.63 -5.03
CA GLN A 353 -9.47 -18.59 -4.39
C GLN A 353 -9.46 -17.73 -3.12
N ALA A 354 -10.18 -16.60 -3.12
CA ALA A 354 -10.28 -15.70 -1.97
C ALA A 354 -11.02 -16.34 -0.79
N GLN A 355 -12.07 -17.13 -1.02
CA GLN A 355 -12.79 -17.84 0.04
C GLN A 355 -11.90 -18.87 0.74
N LEU A 356 -11.13 -19.64 -0.03
CA LEU A 356 -10.18 -20.61 0.52
C LEU A 356 -9.12 -19.92 1.39
N ILE A 357 -8.59 -18.79 0.93
CA ILE A 357 -7.64 -17.99 1.69
C ILE A 357 -8.29 -17.45 2.96
N GLY A 358 -9.53 -16.96 2.88
CA GLY A 358 -10.28 -16.51 4.05
C GLY A 358 -10.39 -17.58 5.13
N ILE A 359 -10.79 -18.80 4.74
CA ILE A 359 -10.88 -19.96 5.63
C ILE A 359 -9.51 -20.30 6.24
N PHE A 360 -8.46 -20.31 5.41
CA PHE A 360 -7.10 -20.59 5.84
C PHE A 360 -6.57 -19.57 6.86
N LEU A 361 -6.83 -18.28 6.65
CA LEU A 361 -6.46 -17.21 7.57
C LEU A 361 -7.16 -17.36 8.94
N VAL A 362 -8.45 -17.71 8.95
CA VAL A 362 -9.20 -17.99 10.18
C VAL A 362 -8.61 -19.19 10.92
N PHE A 363 -8.33 -20.28 10.20
CA PHE A 363 -7.77 -21.49 10.77
C PHE A 363 -6.37 -21.28 11.38
N ILE A 364 -5.49 -20.59 10.65
CA ILE A 364 -4.15 -20.23 11.15
C ILE A 364 -4.27 -19.32 12.36
N GLY A 365 -5.09 -18.28 12.30
CA GLY A 365 -5.27 -17.34 13.40
C GLY A 365 -5.74 -18.05 14.68
N GLY A 366 -6.75 -18.91 14.57
CA GLY A 366 -7.25 -19.69 15.71
C GLY A 366 -6.20 -20.65 16.29
N THR A 367 -5.50 -21.38 15.43
CA THR A 367 -4.44 -22.33 15.84
C THR A 367 -3.27 -21.61 16.51
N CYS A 368 -2.81 -20.49 15.94
CA CYS A 368 -1.73 -19.69 16.51
C CYS A 368 -2.10 -19.09 17.87
N ILE A 369 -3.35 -18.62 18.05
CA ILE A 369 -3.82 -18.15 19.37
C ILE A 369 -3.75 -19.29 20.38
N PHE A 370 -4.28 -20.47 20.05
CA PHE A 370 -4.26 -21.64 20.93
C PHE A 370 -2.83 -22.01 21.35
N LEU A 371 -1.90 -22.05 20.38
CA LEU A 371 -0.49 -22.35 20.65
C LEU A 371 0.19 -21.27 21.50
N LEU A 372 0.00 -19.98 21.19
CA LEU A 372 0.61 -18.87 21.94
C LEU A 372 0.11 -18.81 23.38
N VAL A 373 -1.19 -19.05 23.61
CA VAL A 373 -1.75 -19.13 24.96
C VAL A 373 -1.16 -20.31 25.72
N LYS A 374 -1.11 -21.51 25.11
CA LYS A 374 -0.53 -22.72 25.72
C LYS A 374 0.94 -22.54 26.05
N LEU A 375 1.73 -21.95 25.15
CA LEU A 375 3.14 -21.65 25.37
C LEU A 375 3.33 -20.59 26.47
N ASN A 376 2.48 -19.57 26.53
CA ASN A 376 2.56 -18.56 27.58
C ASN A 376 2.23 -19.16 28.96
N VAL A 377 1.24 -20.04 29.06
CA VAL A 377 0.93 -20.77 30.30
C VAL A 377 2.08 -21.69 30.71
N LYS A 378 2.70 -22.38 29.75
CA LYS A 378 3.79 -23.35 30.01
C LYS A 378 5.13 -22.70 30.34
N TYR A 379 5.49 -21.58 29.69
CA TYR A 379 6.83 -20.97 29.77
C TYR A 379 6.86 -19.57 30.40
N GLY A 380 5.70 -18.97 30.71
CA GLY A 380 5.60 -17.72 31.46
C GLY A 380 6.35 -16.56 30.79
N PHE A 381 5.97 -16.18 29.56
CA PHE A 381 6.57 -15.05 28.84
C PHE A 381 6.38 -13.67 29.52
N ASN A 382 5.64 -13.63 30.65
CA ASN A 382 5.47 -12.47 31.52
C ASN A 382 6.36 -12.47 32.79
N LYS A 383 7.28 -13.44 32.97
CA LYS A 383 8.33 -13.37 34.01
C LYS A 383 9.64 -12.87 33.41
N LYS A 384 9.72 -11.58 33.05
CA LYS A 384 10.95 -10.75 33.08
C LYS A 384 10.68 -9.31 32.64
#